data_AF-A0A536US60-F1
#
_entry.id   AF-A0A536US60-F1
#
_cell.length_a   1.000
_cell.length_b   1.000
_cell.length_c   1.000
_cell.angle_alpha   90.00
_cell.angle_beta   90.00
_cell.angle_gamma   90.00
#
_symmetry.space_group_name_H-M   'P 1'
#
loop_
_entity.id
_entity.type
_entity.pdbx_description
1 polymer ?
#
loop_
_entity_poly.entity_id
_entity_poly.type
_entity_poly.pdbx_seq_one_letter_code
_entity_poly.pdbx_strand_id
1 'polypeptide(L)'
;MSLEDGIASTLGIHLGDTLTYDITGTRVSARVTSLRKVDWDSFRVNFFALFPPGVLETMPTTYIGAIRADSGSAWVTSLLRDFPNVLIIDVDSILRQVQAIIEQVALAVEFVFLFTLLGGVLVLEAAIAATQDERKYDAAILRTLGASERQLVAAHVAEFLTLGALAGLVGAGGATAIGYVLADRVFQIPFGWNPWVWLIGILGGAVGVALAGWAGTRGTLRQPPLAVLRQLG
;
A
#
# COMPACT_ATOMS: atom_id res chain seq x y z
N MET A 1 35.08 11.22 21.18
CA MET A 1 33.59 11.16 21.20
C MET A 1 33.12 10.69 19.84
N SER A 2 32.12 9.81 19.80
CA SER A 2 31.51 9.37 18.55
C SER A 2 30.27 10.22 18.25
N LEU A 3 30.18 10.79 17.05
CA LEU A 3 29.05 11.61 16.61
C LEU A 3 28.27 10.91 15.49
N GLU A 4 26.97 11.17 15.42
CA GLU A 4 26.12 10.66 14.35
C GLU A 4 26.36 11.43 13.04
N ASP A 5 26.39 10.72 11.92
CA ASP A 5 26.84 11.23 10.62
C ASP A 5 25.86 12.27 10.01
N GLY A 6 24.56 12.07 10.19
CA GLY A 6 23.50 12.98 9.75
C GLY A 6 23.55 14.34 10.44
N ILE A 7 23.70 14.39 11.76
CA ILE A 7 23.86 15.65 12.50
C ILE A 7 25.21 16.30 12.20
N ALA A 8 26.26 15.51 12.01
CA ALA A 8 27.59 16.03 11.65
C ALA A 8 27.54 16.73 10.30
N SER A 9 26.94 16.10 9.28
CA SER A 9 26.79 16.70 7.95
C SER A 9 25.89 17.94 7.96
N THR A 10 24.78 17.91 8.69
CA THR A 10 23.85 19.05 8.82
C THR A 10 24.50 20.27 9.46
N LEU A 11 25.37 20.06 10.45
CA LEU A 11 26.06 21.13 11.18
C LEU A 11 27.45 21.47 10.60
N GLY A 12 27.90 20.78 9.54
CA GLY A 12 29.21 20.98 8.93
C GLY A 12 30.39 20.57 9.83
N ILE A 13 30.19 19.60 10.71
CA ILE A 13 31.18 19.12 11.67
C ILE A 13 32.02 18.02 11.03
N HIS A 14 33.35 18.14 11.14
CA HIS A 14 34.30 17.22 10.57
C HIS A 14 34.98 16.35 11.63
N LEU A 15 35.56 15.24 11.19
CA LEU A 15 36.37 14.39 12.04
C LEU A 15 37.58 15.18 12.56
N GLY A 16 37.81 15.12 13.87
CA GLY A 16 38.89 15.85 14.52
C GLY A 16 38.49 17.20 15.11
N ASP A 17 37.30 17.71 14.80
CA ASP A 17 36.76 18.93 15.40
C ASP A 17 36.52 18.76 16.89
N THR A 18 36.58 19.87 17.64
CA THR A 18 36.31 19.89 19.07
C THR A 18 34.99 20.61 19.33
N LEU A 19 34.02 19.88 19.86
CA LEU A 19 32.71 20.40 20.19
C LEU A 19 32.63 20.66 21.70
N THR A 20 31.98 21.76 22.07
CA THR A 20 31.74 22.10 23.47
C THR A 20 30.24 22.03 23.74
N TYR A 21 29.86 21.18 24.69
CA TYR A 21 28.48 21.00 25.13
C TYR A 21 28.28 21.72 26.45
N ASP A 22 27.12 22.35 26.63
CA ASP A 22 26.68 22.88 27.90
C ASP A 22 25.67 21.91 28.51
N ILE A 23 26.04 21.27 29.63
CA ILE A 23 25.23 20.30 30.35
C ILE A 23 24.93 20.89 31.72
N THR A 24 23.72 21.43 31.89
CA THR A 24 23.27 22.05 33.16
C THR A 24 24.24 23.13 33.66
N GLY A 25 24.78 23.95 32.75
CA GLY A 25 25.74 25.02 33.07
C GLY A 25 27.20 24.56 33.13
N THR A 26 27.49 23.27 33.03
CA THR A 26 28.86 22.75 32.95
C THR A 26 29.26 22.56 31.50
N ARG A 27 30.34 23.23 31.08
CA ARG A 27 30.87 23.10 29.72
C ARG A 27 31.81 21.91 29.62
N VAL A 28 31.53 21.01 28.69
CA VAL A 28 32.35 19.82 28.40
C VAL A 28 32.78 19.87 26.94
N SER A 29 34.10 19.94 26.72
CA SER A 29 34.66 19.91 25.36
C SER A 29 35.20 18.53 25.03
N ALA A 30 34.84 17.99 23.86
CA ALA A 30 35.34 16.70 23.39
C ALA A 30 35.63 16.73 21.89
N ARG A 31 36.71 16.03 21.51
CA ARG A 31 37.09 15.83 20.10
C ARG A 31 36.21 14.75 19.45
N VAL A 32 35.75 15.01 18.23
CA VAL A 32 35.06 14.04 17.38
C VAL A 32 36.09 13.06 16.84
N THR A 33 36.03 11.80 17.31
CA THR A 33 36.99 10.74 16.97
C THR A 33 36.43 9.73 15.98
N SER A 34 35.11 9.67 15.82
CA SER A 34 34.44 8.80 14.85
C SER A 34 33.08 9.38 14.47
N LEU A 35 32.70 9.21 13.20
CA LEU A 35 31.34 9.41 12.73
C LEU A 35 30.68 8.04 12.58
N ARG A 36 29.41 7.92 12.98
CA ARG A 36 28.64 6.67 12.86
C ARG A 36 27.32 6.93 12.16
N LYS A 37 26.89 5.99 11.33
CA LYS A 37 25.52 5.94 10.84
C LYS A 37 24.63 5.32 11.92
N VAL A 38 23.52 5.98 12.22
CA VAL A 38 22.50 5.49 13.16
C VAL A 38 21.23 5.26 12.38
N ASP A 39 20.68 4.05 12.51
CA ASP A 39 19.37 3.71 11.99
C ASP A 39 18.30 4.14 13.00
N TRP A 40 17.74 5.33 12.80
CA TRP A 40 16.68 5.89 13.64
C TRP A 40 15.33 5.17 13.45
N ASP A 41 15.16 4.47 12.33
CA ASP A 41 13.95 3.71 12.01
C ASP A 41 13.91 2.36 12.75
N SER A 42 15.05 1.93 13.33
CA SER A 42 15.13 0.72 14.15
C SER A 42 14.36 0.81 15.47
N PHE A 43 13.90 2.01 15.87
CA PHE A 43 13.28 2.31 17.18
C PHE A 43 14.09 1.82 18.39
N ARG A 44 15.38 1.53 18.21
CA ARG A 44 16.30 1.25 19.31
C ARG A 44 16.72 2.55 19.95
N VAL A 45 17.05 2.48 21.24
CA VAL A 45 17.63 3.61 21.97
C VAL A 45 18.98 3.95 21.33
N ASN A 46 19.03 5.08 20.64
CA ASN A 46 20.23 5.63 20.04
C ASN A 46 20.45 7.06 20.54
N PHE A 47 21.69 7.54 20.44
CA PHE A 47 22.08 8.90 20.83
C PHE A 47 22.77 9.60 19.66
N PHE A 48 22.81 10.92 19.63
CA PHE A 48 23.55 11.69 18.62
C PHE A 48 25.05 11.79 18.95
N ALA A 49 25.41 11.96 20.22
CA ALA A 49 26.79 12.00 20.69
C ALA A 49 27.04 10.92 21.75
N LEU A 50 28.16 10.21 21.65
CA LEU A 50 28.60 9.20 22.60
C LEU A 50 29.98 9.56 23.14
N PHE A 51 30.05 9.75 24.45
CA PHE A 51 31.28 10.06 25.16
C PHE A 51 31.92 8.79 25.71
N PRO A 52 33.26 8.72 25.79
CA PRO A 52 33.91 7.63 26.50
C PRO A 52 33.54 7.66 27.99
N PRO A 53 33.62 6.51 28.69
CA PRO A 53 33.43 6.44 30.15
C PRO A 53 34.33 7.45 30.88
N GLY A 54 33.91 7.92 32.07
CA GLY A 54 34.64 8.92 32.85
C GLY A 54 34.31 10.39 32.55
N VAL A 55 33.85 10.73 31.33
CA VAL A 55 33.68 12.15 30.94
C VAL A 55 32.41 12.79 31.52
N LEU A 56 31.34 12.01 31.69
CA LEU A 56 30.02 12.50 32.09
C LEU A 56 29.54 11.95 33.45
N GLU A 57 30.40 11.26 34.20
CA GLU A 57 30.01 10.52 35.42
C GLU A 57 29.48 11.40 36.55
N THR A 58 29.90 12.67 36.60
CA THR A 58 29.48 13.64 37.61
C THR A 58 28.23 14.43 37.21
N MET A 59 27.70 14.20 36.00
CA MET A 59 26.54 14.91 35.48
C MET A 59 25.24 14.18 35.88
N PRO A 60 24.11 14.89 36.03
CA PRO A 60 22.81 14.26 36.17
C PRO A 60 22.50 13.36 34.96
N THR A 61 22.21 12.08 35.20
CA THR A 61 21.93 11.10 34.14
C THR A 61 20.48 10.65 34.19
N THR A 62 19.89 10.42 33.02
CA THR A 62 18.62 9.71 32.86
C THR A 62 18.88 8.41 32.13
N TYR A 63 18.39 7.30 32.68
CA TYR A 63 18.49 6.01 32.04
C TYR A 63 17.30 5.79 31.11
N ILE A 64 17.57 5.30 29.92
CA ILE A 64 16.57 4.93 28.93
C ILE A 64 16.89 3.53 28.42
N GLY A 65 15.87 2.72 28.26
CA GLY A 65 15.98 1.34 27.77
C GLY A 65 14.79 0.99 26.90
N ALA A 66 15.00 0.03 26.00
CA ALA A 66 13.95 -0.58 25.22
C ALA A 66 13.89 -2.07 25.58
N ILE A 67 12.69 -2.56 25.86
CA ILE A 67 12.43 -3.97 26.11
C ILE A 67 11.35 -4.44 25.13
N ARG A 68 11.53 -5.63 24.58
CA ARG A 68 10.47 -6.32 23.85
C ARG A 68 9.76 -7.22 24.84
N ALA A 69 8.55 -6.86 25.21
CA ALA A 69 7.69 -7.66 26.06
C ALA A 69 6.68 -8.44 25.20
N ASP A 70 6.29 -9.63 25.66
CA ASP A 70 5.19 -10.36 25.06
C ASP A 70 3.86 -9.64 25.36
N SER A 71 2.82 -9.94 24.58
CA SER A 71 1.54 -9.23 24.63
C SER A 71 0.93 -9.22 26.03
N GLY A 72 0.66 -8.02 26.55
CA GLY A 72 -0.04 -7.82 27.82
C GLY A 72 0.54 -6.65 28.61
N SER A 73 -0.34 -5.78 29.13
CA SER A 73 0.05 -4.61 29.93
C SER A 73 0.10 -4.88 31.44
N ALA A 74 -0.15 -6.13 31.87
CA ALA A 74 -0.25 -6.47 33.29
C ALA A 74 1.07 -6.21 34.05
N TRP A 75 2.22 -6.43 33.40
CA TRP A 75 3.53 -6.16 33.99
C TRP A 75 3.81 -4.66 34.15
N VAL A 76 3.25 -3.82 33.26
CA VAL A 76 3.42 -2.36 33.26
C VAL A 76 2.83 -1.78 34.54
N THR A 77 1.62 -2.19 34.91
CA THR A 77 0.94 -1.70 36.11
C THR A 77 1.70 -2.06 37.39
N SER A 78 2.25 -3.27 37.49
CA SER A 78 3.08 -3.69 38.63
C SER A 78 4.39 -2.90 38.68
N LEU A 79 5.05 -2.71 37.53
CA LEU A 79 6.31 -1.97 37.44
C LEU A 79 6.14 -0.50 37.83
N LEU A 80 5.07 0.17 37.38
CA LEU A 80 4.80 1.56 37.73
C LEU A 80 4.44 1.75 39.21
N ARG A 81 3.88 0.70 39.85
CA ARG A 81 3.61 0.71 41.29
C ARG A 81 4.90 0.63 42.10
N ASP A 82 5.81 -0.25 41.70
CA ASP A 82 7.08 -0.46 42.40
C ASP A 82 8.10 0.66 42.09
N PHE A 83 8.02 1.27 40.90
CA PHE A 83 8.94 2.32 40.42
C PHE A 83 8.16 3.49 39.78
N PRO A 84 7.58 4.40 40.59
CA PRO A 84 6.76 5.51 40.10
C PRO A 84 7.56 6.58 39.33
N ASN A 85 8.89 6.55 39.40
CA ASN A 85 9.80 7.43 38.67
C ASN A 85 10.16 6.92 37.27
N VAL A 86 9.62 5.78 36.84
CA VAL A 86 9.87 5.20 35.51
C VAL A 86 8.80 5.68 34.52
N LEU A 87 9.25 6.33 33.45
CA LEU A 87 8.39 6.67 32.31
C LEU A 87 8.39 5.50 31.31
N ILE A 88 7.21 4.98 30.99
CA ILE A 88 7.02 3.92 30.00
C ILE A 88 6.35 4.53 28.77
N ILE A 89 6.95 4.29 27.61
CA ILE A 89 6.42 4.74 26.31
C ILE A 89 6.02 3.49 25.53
N ASP A 90 4.72 3.35 25.28
CA ASP A 90 4.17 2.26 24.48
C ASP A 90 4.28 2.59 22.99
N VAL A 91 5.41 2.19 22.39
CA VAL A 91 5.68 2.37 20.96
C VAL A 91 4.71 1.56 20.09
N ASP A 92 4.23 0.41 20.59
CA ASP A 92 3.31 -0.47 19.88
C ASP A 92 1.91 0.15 19.74
N SER A 93 1.43 0.86 20.77
CA SER A 93 0.21 1.67 20.66
C SER A 93 0.32 2.79 19.64
N ILE A 94 1.47 3.47 19.58
CA ILE A 94 1.73 4.53 18.59
C ILE A 94 1.73 3.94 17.18
N LEU A 95 2.42 2.82 16.97
CA LEU A 95 2.47 2.16 15.66
C LEU A 95 1.09 1.69 15.21
N ARG A 96 0.26 1.11 16.09
CA ARG A 96 -1.14 0.78 15.77
C ARG A 96 -1.94 2.01 15.36
N GLN A 97 -1.77 3.12 16.04
CA GLN A 97 -2.47 4.35 15.71
C GLN A 97 -2.06 4.88 14.32
N VAL A 98 -0.78 4.85 14.01
CA VAL A 98 -0.28 5.22 12.67
C VAL A 98 -0.81 4.27 11.60
N GLN A 99 -0.79 2.96 11.85
CA GLN A 99 -1.36 1.96 10.94
C GLN A 99 -2.85 2.20 10.68
N ALA A 100 -3.63 2.51 11.72
CA ALA A 100 -5.05 2.81 11.59
C ALA A 100 -5.30 4.06 10.74
N ILE A 101 -4.46 5.09 10.86
CA ILE A 101 -4.55 6.29 10.01
C ILE A 101 -4.24 5.94 8.55
N ILE A 102 -3.19 5.16 8.31
CA ILE A 102 -2.84 4.70 6.95
C ILE A 102 -3.98 3.88 6.34
N GLU A 103 -4.59 2.99 7.13
CA GLU A 103 -5.72 2.17 6.70
C GLU A 103 -6.95 3.02 6.38
N GLN A 104 -7.24 4.06 7.17
CA GLN A 104 -8.31 5.01 6.86
C GLN A 104 -8.06 5.77 5.56
N VAL A 105 -6.82 6.20 5.32
CA VAL A 105 -6.45 6.88 4.07
C VAL A 105 -6.58 5.92 2.88
N ALA A 106 -6.13 4.67 3.03
CA ALA A 106 -6.29 3.63 2.02
C ALA A 106 -7.76 3.40 1.68
N LEU A 107 -8.63 3.24 2.69
CA LEU A 107 -10.07 3.09 2.50
C LEU A 107 -10.69 4.27 1.74
N ALA A 108 -10.31 5.51 2.07
CA ALA A 108 -10.80 6.69 1.37
C ALA A 108 -10.42 6.67 -0.12
N VAL A 109 -9.19 6.28 -0.45
CA VAL A 109 -8.73 6.13 -1.84
C VAL A 109 -9.46 4.97 -2.53
N GLU A 110 -9.69 3.86 -1.84
CA GLU A 110 -10.45 2.71 -2.35
C GLU A 110 -11.90 3.10 -2.70
N PHE A 111 -12.54 3.98 -1.92
CA PHE A 111 -13.86 4.51 -2.27
C PHE A 111 -13.84 5.28 -3.60
N VAL A 112 -12.83 6.12 -3.82
CA VAL A 112 -12.68 6.84 -5.10
C VAL A 112 -12.42 5.87 -6.26
N PHE A 113 -11.60 4.85 -6.01
CA PHE A 113 -11.34 3.79 -6.98
C PHE A 113 -12.62 3.03 -7.33
N LEU A 114 -13.48 2.73 -6.34
CA LEU A 114 -14.78 2.08 -6.58
C LEU A 114 -15.68 2.91 -7.51
N PHE A 115 -15.77 4.22 -7.32
CA PHE A 115 -16.54 5.08 -8.23
C PHE A 115 -15.95 5.08 -9.64
N THR A 116 -14.62 5.09 -9.76
CA THR A 116 -13.92 5.02 -11.05
C THR A 116 -14.20 3.68 -11.74
N LEU A 117 -14.18 2.58 -10.99
CA LEU A 117 -14.49 1.24 -11.48
C LEU A 117 -15.95 1.15 -11.96
N LEU A 118 -16.90 1.68 -11.19
CA LEU A 118 -18.31 1.77 -11.58
C LEU A 118 -18.48 2.60 -12.87
N GLY A 119 -17.78 3.73 -12.98
CA GLY A 119 -17.73 4.52 -14.21
C GLY A 119 -17.21 3.71 -15.40
N GLY A 120 -16.13 2.94 -15.21
CA GLY A 120 -15.60 2.04 -16.23
C GLY A 120 -16.60 0.96 -16.67
N VAL A 121 -17.35 0.39 -15.72
CA VAL A 121 -18.43 -0.57 -16.02
C VAL A 121 -19.55 0.09 -16.83
N LEU A 122 -19.97 1.31 -16.49
CA LEU A 122 -20.97 2.05 -17.24
C LEU A 122 -20.50 2.39 -18.67
N VAL A 123 -19.22 2.72 -18.83
CA VAL A 123 -18.62 2.95 -20.16
C VAL A 123 -18.60 1.65 -20.99
N LEU A 124 -18.26 0.52 -20.37
CA LEU A 124 -18.31 -0.79 -21.02
C LEU A 124 -19.74 -1.14 -21.46
N GLU A 125 -20.72 -0.95 -20.59
CA GLU A 125 -22.15 -1.11 -20.88
C GLU A 125 -22.58 -0.26 -22.09
N ALA A 126 -22.21 1.04 -22.09
CA ALA A 126 -22.52 1.94 -23.19
C ALA A 126 -21.87 1.51 -24.52
N ALA A 127 -20.62 1.01 -24.47
CA ALA A 127 -19.93 0.50 -25.65
C ALA A 127 -20.57 -0.77 -26.21
N ILE A 128 -21.02 -1.68 -25.34
CA ILE A 128 -21.76 -2.89 -25.73
C ILE A 128 -23.11 -2.51 -26.34
N ALA A 129 -23.83 -1.57 -25.73
CA ALA A 129 -25.12 -1.08 -26.24
C ALA A 129 -24.96 -0.44 -27.63
N ALA A 130 -23.90 0.33 -27.85
CA ALA A 130 -23.61 0.97 -29.14
C ALA A 130 -23.28 -0.04 -30.26
N THR A 131 -22.67 -1.18 -29.93
CA THR A 131 -22.26 -2.21 -30.91
C THR A 131 -23.28 -3.35 -31.04
N GLN A 132 -24.44 -3.22 -30.40
CA GLN A 132 -25.41 -4.31 -30.29
C GLN A 132 -26.01 -4.72 -31.63
N ASP A 133 -26.30 -3.76 -32.52
CA ASP A 133 -26.94 -4.07 -33.80
C ASP A 133 -25.99 -4.79 -34.76
N GLU A 134 -24.70 -4.43 -34.75
CA GLU A 134 -23.64 -5.18 -35.45
C GLU A 134 -23.53 -6.61 -34.89
N ARG A 135 -23.48 -6.76 -33.56
CA ARG A 135 -23.41 -8.09 -32.91
C ARG A 135 -24.62 -8.98 -33.23
N LYS A 136 -25.83 -8.40 -33.36
CA LYS A 136 -27.03 -9.14 -33.78
C LYS A 136 -26.91 -9.63 -35.23
N TYR A 137 -26.39 -8.79 -36.11
CA TYR A 137 -26.19 -9.14 -37.52
C TYR A 137 -25.19 -10.29 -37.67
N ASP A 138 -24.03 -10.20 -36.99
CA ASP A 138 -23.02 -11.26 -36.97
C ASP A 138 -23.56 -12.57 -36.38
N ALA A 139 -24.33 -12.47 -35.29
CA ALA A 139 -25.01 -13.62 -34.69
C ALA A 139 -26.00 -14.29 -35.64
N ALA A 140 -26.75 -13.51 -36.43
CA ALA A 140 -27.68 -14.04 -37.42
C ALA A 140 -26.94 -14.78 -38.53
N ILE A 141 -25.84 -14.23 -39.05
CA ILE A 141 -24.99 -14.90 -40.05
C ILE A 141 -24.47 -16.24 -39.49
N LEU A 142 -23.90 -16.23 -38.28
CA LEU A 142 -23.38 -17.45 -37.65
C LEU A 142 -24.47 -18.50 -37.44
N ARG A 143 -25.70 -18.10 -37.06
CA ARG A 143 -26.85 -19.00 -36.96
C ARG A 143 -27.24 -19.60 -38.31
N THR A 144 -27.20 -18.83 -39.40
CA THR A 144 -27.46 -19.38 -40.75
C THR A 144 -26.41 -20.40 -41.19
N LEU A 145 -25.18 -20.28 -40.69
CA LEU A 145 -24.09 -21.24 -40.89
C LEU A 145 -24.16 -22.45 -39.93
N GLY A 146 -25.19 -22.54 -39.08
CA GLY A 146 -25.42 -23.67 -38.19
C GLY A 146 -24.89 -23.51 -36.76
N ALA A 147 -24.43 -22.32 -36.35
CA ALA A 147 -23.99 -22.09 -34.99
C ALA A 147 -25.14 -22.21 -33.98
N SER A 148 -24.92 -22.97 -32.91
CA SER A 148 -25.87 -23.12 -31.81
C SER A 148 -25.86 -21.91 -30.87
N GLU A 149 -26.96 -21.69 -30.16
CA GLU A 149 -27.08 -20.61 -29.17
C GLU A 149 -26.01 -20.71 -28.06
N ARG A 150 -25.67 -21.94 -27.65
CA ARG A 150 -24.62 -22.20 -26.65
C ARG A 150 -23.24 -21.77 -27.16
N GLN A 151 -22.93 -21.99 -28.43
CA GLN A 151 -21.65 -21.56 -29.01
C GLN A 151 -21.56 -20.03 -29.05
N LEU A 152 -22.66 -19.35 -29.38
CA LEU A 152 -22.70 -17.90 -29.47
C LEU A 152 -22.54 -17.23 -28.09
N VAL A 153 -23.18 -17.77 -27.06
CA VAL A 153 -23.02 -17.30 -25.66
C VAL A 153 -21.61 -17.60 -25.15
N ALA A 154 -21.08 -18.79 -25.41
CA ALA A 154 -19.73 -19.16 -24.99
C ALA A 154 -18.66 -18.24 -25.61
N ALA A 155 -18.83 -17.86 -26.88
CA ALA A 155 -17.93 -16.92 -27.56
C ALA A 155 -17.93 -15.54 -26.89
N HIS A 156 -19.10 -14.98 -26.58
CA HIS A 156 -19.22 -13.68 -25.90
C HIS A 156 -18.64 -13.71 -24.48
N VAL A 157 -18.91 -14.77 -23.71
CA VAL A 157 -18.34 -14.93 -22.38
C VAL A 157 -16.81 -15.05 -22.45
N ALA A 158 -16.27 -15.80 -23.41
CA ALA A 158 -14.83 -15.93 -23.61
C ALA A 158 -14.18 -14.58 -24.00
N GLU A 159 -14.83 -13.77 -24.83
CA GLU A 159 -14.38 -12.42 -25.17
C GLU A 159 -14.25 -11.54 -23.91
N PHE A 160 -15.31 -11.45 -23.10
CA PHE A 160 -15.28 -10.65 -21.87
C PHE A 160 -14.31 -11.16 -20.82
N LEU A 161 -14.19 -12.48 -20.66
CA LEU A 161 -13.19 -13.08 -19.77
C LEU A 161 -11.77 -12.72 -20.20
N THR A 162 -11.50 -12.72 -21.51
CA THR A 162 -10.17 -12.40 -22.05
C THR A 162 -9.86 -10.92 -21.89
N LEU A 163 -10.81 -10.02 -22.20
CA LEU A 163 -10.66 -8.59 -21.99
C LEU A 163 -10.45 -8.26 -20.50
N GLY A 164 -11.22 -8.88 -19.62
CA GLY A 164 -11.07 -8.71 -18.18
C GLY A 164 -9.75 -9.27 -17.64
N ALA A 165 -9.31 -10.43 -18.13
CA ALA A 165 -8.01 -10.99 -17.75
C ALA A 165 -6.85 -10.09 -18.19
N LEU A 166 -6.93 -9.51 -19.38
CA LEU A 166 -5.93 -8.54 -19.87
C LEU A 166 -5.94 -7.25 -19.06
N ALA A 167 -7.12 -6.70 -18.75
CA ALA A 167 -7.24 -5.53 -17.89
C ALA A 167 -6.66 -5.82 -16.48
N GLY A 168 -6.97 -6.99 -15.93
CA GLY A 168 -6.43 -7.47 -14.66
C GLY A 168 -4.92 -7.68 -14.66
N LEU A 169 -4.37 -8.18 -15.77
CA LEU A 169 -2.93 -8.34 -15.99
C LEU A 169 -2.22 -6.97 -15.99
N VAL A 170 -2.76 -6.01 -16.74
CA VAL A 170 -2.22 -4.64 -16.79
C VAL A 170 -2.32 -3.97 -15.42
N GLY A 171 -3.45 -4.13 -14.73
CA GLY A 171 -3.65 -3.61 -13.38
C GLY A 171 -2.66 -4.20 -12.37
N ALA A 172 -2.50 -5.53 -12.34
CA ALA A 172 -1.55 -6.22 -11.47
C ALA A 172 -0.10 -5.83 -11.78
N GLY A 173 0.25 -5.71 -13.06
CA GLY A 173 1.56 -5.23 -13.51
C GLY A 173 1.84 -3.81 -13.05
N GLY A 174 0.88 -2.90 -13.22
CA GLY A 174 0.96 -1.52 -12.75
C GLY A 174 1.11 -1.42 -11.23
N ALA A 175 0.29 -2.16 -10.47
CA ALA A 175 0.36 -2.21 -9.02
C ALA A 175 1.72 -2.73 -8.52
N THR A 176 2.23 -3.81 -9.15
CA THR A 176 3.54 -4.38 -8.82
C THR A 176 4.68 -3.41 -9.15
N ALA A 177 4.63 -2.75 -10.30
CA ALA A 177 5.64 -1.79 -10.72
C ALA A 177 5.69 -0.56 -9.81
N ILE A 178 4.53 0.02 -9.49
CA ILE A 178 4.43 1.15 -8.56
C ILE A 178 4.88 0.73 -7.17
N GLY A 179 4.44 -0.44 -6.69
CA GLY A 179 4.87 -0.99 -5.40
C GLY A 179 6.37 -1.21 -5.32
N TYR A 180 7.00 -1.69 -6.40
CA TYR A 180 8.45 -1.84 -6.49
C TYR A 180 9.16 -0.48 -6.41
N VAL A 181 8.72 0.51 -7.19
CA VAL A 181 9.31 1.85 -7.18
C VAL A 181 9.18 2.51 -5.80
N LEU A 182 8.04 2.38 -5.14
CA LEU A 182 7.84 2.89 -3.79
C LEU A 182 8.76 2.19 -2.77
N ALA A 183 8.86 0.86 -2.84
CA ALA A 183 9.72 0.09 -1.94
C ALA A 183 11.20 0.47 -2.11
N ASP A 184 11.68 0.60 -3.34
CA ASP A 184 13.09 0.93 -3.65
C ASP A 184 13.42 2.41 -3.38
N ARG A 185 12.59 3.34 -3.86
CA ARG A 185 12.94 4.78 -3.92
C ARG A 185 12.42 5.60 -2.74
N VAL A 186 11.28 5.22 -2.17
CA VAL A 186 10.62 6.02 -1.13
C VAL A 186 10.88 5.41 0.24
N PHE A 187 10.63 4.11 0.38
CA PHE A 187 10.66 3.43 1.68
C PHE A 187 11.99 2.74 1.98
N GLN A 188 12.82 2.47 0.96
CA GLN A 188 14.10 1.76 1.10
C GLN A 188 13.98 0.40 1.81
N ILE A 189 12.86 -0.30 1.58
CA ILE A 189 12.56 -1.61 2.17
C ILE A 189 12.70 -2.73 1.13
N PRO A 190 13.02 -3.97 1.54
CA PRO A 190 13.06 -5.09 0.61
C PRO A 190 11.69 -5.31 -0.02
N PHE A 191 11.65 -5.35 -1.35
CA PHE A 191 10.42 -5.57 -2.08
C PHE A 191 9.93 -7.03 -1.91
N GLY A 192 8.79 -7.20 -1.26
CA GLY A 192 8.12 -8.49 -1.13
C GLY A 192 7.24 -8.78 -2.33
N TRP A 193 7.71 -9.64 -3.25
CA TRP A 193 6.87 -10.09 -4.37
C TRP A 193 5.65 -10.87 -3.85
N ASN A 194 4.45 -10.42 -4.22
CA ASN A 194 3.20 -11.07 -3.82
C ASN A 194 2.46 -11.64 -5.06
N PRO A 195 2.49 -12.97 -5.28
CA PRO A 195 1.80 -13.61 -6.40
C PRO A 195 0.27 -13.45 -6.36
N TRP A 196 -0.30 -13.22 -5.19
CA TRP A 196 -1.75 -13.03 -5.04
C TRP A 196 -2.25 -11.79 -5.76
N VAL A 197 -1.44 -10.74 -5.91
CA VAL A 197 -1.80 -9.53 -6.66
C VAL A 197 -2.11 -9.87 -8.13
N TRP A 198 -1.32 -10.76 -8.72
CA TRP A 198 -1.50 -11.21 -10.10
C TRP A 198 -2.71 -12.10 -10.25
N LEU A 199 -2.87 -13.08 -9.34
CA LEU A 199 -3.98 -14.01 -9.37
C LEU A 199 -5.32 -13.29 -9.14
N ILE A 200 -5.40 -12.43 -8.13
CA ILE A 200 -6.60 -11.64 -7.82
C ILE A 200 -6.86 -10.60 -8.91
N GLY A 201 -5.81 -9.93 -9.43
CA GLY A 201 -5.96 -8.95 -10.49
C GLY A 201 -6.53 -9.56 -11.76
N ILE A 202 -5.94 -10.66 -12.25
CA ILE A 202 -6.36 -11.34 -13.48
C ILE A 202 -7.75 -11.98 -13.31
N LEU A 203 -7.97 -12.77 -12.25
CA LEU A 203 -9.26 -13.43 -12.03
C LEU A 203 -10.37 -12.42 -11.70
N GLY A 204 -10.06 -11.42 -10.87
CA GLY A 204 -10.99 -10.35 -10.50
C GLY A 204 -11.36 -9.48 -11.70
N GLY A 205 -10.40 -9.14 -12.56
CA GLY A 205 -10.64 -8.45 -13.82
C GLY A 205 -11.50 -9.28 -14.78
N ALA A 206 -11.14 -10.56 -14.97
CA ALA A 206 -11.88 -11.48 -15.85
C ALA A 206 -13.34 -11.63 -15.40
N VAL A 207 -13.57 -11.91 -14.12
CA VAL A 207 -14.91 -12.07 -13.55
C VAL A 207 -15.66 -10.73 -13.55
N GLY A 208 -15.01 -9.63 -13.18
CA GLY A 208 -15.62 -8.30 -13.12
C GLY A 208 -16.13 -7.83 -14.48
N VAL A 209 -15.30 -7.94 -15.52
CA VAL A 209 -15.68 -7.58 -16.89
C VAL A 209 -16.70 -8.56 -17.47
N ALA A 210 -16.58 -9.86 -17.20
CA ALA A 210 -17.58 -10.83 -17.64
C ALA A 210 -18.95 -10.59 -17.01
N LEU A 211 -19.01 -10.27 -15.72
CA LEU A 211 -20.27 -9.94 -15.03
C LEU A 211 -20.86 -8.62 -15.52
N ALA A 212 -20.03 -7.59 -15.72
CA ALA A 212 -20.46 -6.31 -16.27
C ALA A 212 -21.01 -6.47 -17.71
N GLY A 213 -20.27 -7.15 -18.59
CA GLY A 213 -20.71 -7.42 -19.95
C GLY A 213 -21.95 -8.31 -20.03
N TRP A 214 -22.08 -9.28 -19.11
CA TRP A 214 -23.31 -10.08 -18.98
C TRP A 214 -24.51 -9.20 -18.57
N ALA A 215 -24.34 -8.32 -17.59
CA ALA A 215 -25.41 -7.44 -17.12
C ALA A 215 -25.96 -6.56 -18.26
N GLY A 216 -25.07 -5.99 -19.08
CA GLY A 216 -25.46 -5.10 -20.19
C GLY A 216 -26.09 -5.82 -21.38
N THR A 217 -25.77 -7.09 -21.56
CA THR A 217 -26.39 -7.95 -22.59
C THR A 217 -27.72 -8.57 -22.15
N ARG A 218 -28.02 -8.62 -20.84
CA ARG A 218 -29.27 -9.19 -20.29
C ARG A 218 -30.52 -8.34 -20.58
N GLY A 219 -30.40 -7.01 -20.55
CA GLY A 219 -31.53 -6.11 -20.84
C GLY A 219 -32.00 -6.20 -22.29
N THR A 220 -31.09 -6.60 -23.17
CA THR A 220 -31.20 -6.54 -24.62
C THR A 220 -31.63 -7.86 -25.26
N LEU A 221 -31.34 -9.00 -24.61
CA LEU A 221 -31.88 -10.33 -25.00
C LEU A 221 -33.36 -10.53 -24.63
N ARG A 222 -33.95 -9.65 -23.82
CA ARG A 222 -35.35 -9.74 -23.36
C ARG A 222 -36.34 -8.94 -24.21
N GLN A 223 -35.90 -8.21 -25.23
CA GLN A 223 -36.83 -7.53 -26.12
C GLN A 223 -37.39 -8.52 -27.16
N PRO A 224 -38.71 -8.74 -27.21
CA PRO A 224 -39.32 -9.64 -28.17
C PRO A 224 -39.02 -9.14 -29.60
N PRO A 225 -38.58 -10.02 -30.53
CA PRO A 225 -38.21 -9.66 -31.91
C PRO A 225 -39.29 -8.89 -32.68
N LEU A 226 -40.56 -9.05 -32.29
CA LEU A 226 -41.71 -8.37 -32.86
C LEU A 226 -41.75 -6.85 -32.58
N ALA A 227 -41.06 -6.36 -31.54
CA ALA A 227 -40.97 -4.92 -31.26
C ALA A 227 -39.97 -4.22 -32.18
N VAL A 228 -38.89 -4.92 -32.57
CA VAL A 228 -37.84 -4.39 -33.46
C VAL A 228 -38.33 -4.32 -34.92
N LEU A 229 -39.12 -5.31 -35.37
CA LEU A 229 -39.70 -5.33 -36.72
C LEU A 229 -40.83 -4.30 -36.93
N ARG A 230 -41.45 -3.80 -35.85
CA ARG A 230 -42.48 -2.73 -35.93
C ARG A 230 -41.92 -1.31 -35.97
N GLN A 231 -40.61 -1.13 -35.75
CA GLN A 231 -39.94 0.17 -35.90
C GLN A 231 -39.27 0.35 -37.28
N LEU A 232 -39.15 -0.73 -38.05
CA LEU A 232 -38.53 -0.75 -39.38
C LEU A 232 -39.56 -0.88 -40.53
N GLY A 233 -40.86 -0.85 -40.23
CA GLY A 233 -41.96 -0.77 -41.21
C GLY A 233 -42.87 0.40 -40.88
#